data_AF-A0A8T1TWT0-F1
#
_entry.id   AF-A0A8T1TWT0-F1
#
_cell.length_a   1.000
_cell.length_b   1.000
_cell.length_c   1.000
_cell.angle_alpha   90.00
_cell.angle_beta   90.00
_cell.angle_gamma   90.00
#
_symmetry.space_group_name_H-M   'P 1'
#
loop_
_entity.id
_entity.type
_entity.pdbx_description
1 polymer ?
#
loop_
_entity_poly.entity_id
_entity_poly.type
_entity_poly.pdbx_seq_one_letter_code
_entity_poly.pdbx_strand_id
1 'polypeptide(L)' 'MPLNIYSSHWACIVLDTARRTIYCYDSMDKRAHHNLLEDPLQSDGYNCGLFVCLFFWCRLARAQVS' A
#
# COMPACT_ATOMS: atom_id res chain seq x y z
N MET A 1 1.41 -1.42 -7.73
CA MET A 1 1.06 -0.37 -8.69
C MET A 1 0.29 0.72 -7.94
N PRO A 2 0.78 1.97 -7.98
CA PRO A 2 0.06 3.12 -7.43
C PRO A 2 -1.17 3.43 -8.27
N LEU A 3 -2.27 3.80 -7.62
CA LEU A 3 -3.55 4.15 -8.22
C LEU A 3 -3.97 5.52 -7.73
N ASN A 4 -4.33 6.42 -8.64
CA ASN A 4 -4.92 7.71 -8.31
C ASN A 4 -6.45 7.57 -8.28
N ILE A 5 -7.03 7.85 -7.12
CA ILE A 5 -8.46 7.79 -6.82
C ILE A 5 -8.97 9.24 -6.74
N TYR A 6 -9.99 9.55 -7.55
CA TYR A 6 -10.64 10.87 -7.60
C TYR A 6 -9.68 12.07 -7.77
N SER A 7 -8.52 11.88 -8.40
CA SER A 7 -7.51 12.91 -8.69
C SER A 7 -6.76 13.49 -7.47
N SER A 8 -7.00 12.99 -6.25
CA SER A 8 -6.42 13.57 -5.03
C SER A 8 -5.93 12.53 -4.01
N HIS A 9 -6.37 11.28 -4.12
CA HIS A 9 -6.01 10.22 -3.20
C HIS A 9 -5.20 9.15 -3.91
N TRP A 10 -4.14 8.67 -3.29
CA TRP A 10 -3.34 7.58 -3.84
C TRP A 10 -3.51 6.32 -3.00
N ALA A 11 -3.74 5.20 -3.67
CA ALA A 11 -3.73 3.86 -3.08
C ALA A 11 -2.74 2.95 -3.83
N CYS A 12 -2.47 1.76 -3.32
CA CYS A 12 -1.57 0.78 -3.94
C CYS A 12 -2.21 -0.60 -4.05
N ILE A 13 -2.02 -1.25 -5.19
CA ILE A 13 -2.33 -2.68 -5.35
C ILE A 13 -1.07 -3.45 -5.73
N VAL A 14 -0.74 -4.52 -5.01
CA VAL A 14 0.39 -5.40 -5.29
C VAL A 14 -0.11 -6.82 -5.49
N LEU A 15 0.22 -7.41 -6.63
CA LEU A 15 0.01 -8.83 -6.90
C LEU A 15 1.28 -9.60 -6.52
N ASP A 16 1.19 -10.45 -5.50
CA ASP A 16 2.22 -11.42 -5.16
C ASP A 16 1.82 -12.77 -5.76
N THR A 17 2.48 -13.14 -6.86
CA THR A 17 2.19 -14.39 -7.58
C THR A 17 2.73 -15.63 -6.87
N ALA A 18 3.80 -15.50 -6.09
CA ALA A 18 4.37 -16.60 -5.32
C ALA A 18 3.44 -17.01 -4.19
N ARG A 19 2.85 -16.03 -3.50
CA ARG A 19 1.85 -16.26 -2.43
C ARG A 19 0.42 -16.41 -2.95
N ARG A 20 0.18 -16.10 -4.23
CA ARG A 20 -1.15 -15.99 -4.84
C ARG A 20 -2.07 -15.03 -4.09
N THR A 21 -1.51 -13.92 -3.62
CA THR A 21 -2.21 -12.93 -2.80
C THR A 21 -2.21 -11.56 -3.47
N ILE A 22 -3.36 -10.89 -3.42
CA ILE A 22 -3.48 -9.49 -3.81
C ILE A 22 -3.47 -8.65 -2.53
N TYR A 23 -2.56 -7.70 -2.46
CA TYR A 23 -2.49 -6.72 -1.39
C TYR A 23 -3.07 -5.40 -1.88
N CYS A 24 -4.10 -4.92 -1.20
CA CYS A 24 -4.64 -3.58 -1.38
C CYS A 24 -4.20 -2.75 -0.19
N TYR A 25 -3.59 -1.61 -0.45
CA TYR A 25 -3.08 -0.70 0.56
C TYR A 25 -3.64 0.70 0.34
N ASP A 26 -4.26 1.23 1.37
CA ASP A 26 -4.78 2.58 1.44
C ASP A 26 -4.34 3.18 2.78
N SER A 27 -3.46 4.18 2.71
CA SER A 27 -2.90 4.82 3.91
C SER A 27 -3.91 5.64 4.71
N MET A 28 -5.05 5.98 4.11
CA MET A 28 -6.13 6.76 4.71
C MET A 28 -7.26 5.87 5.27
N ASP A 29 -7.35 4.61 4.83
CA ASP A 29 -8.37 3.68 5.30
C ASP A 29 -7.96 2.97 6.59
N LYS A 30 -8.32 3.61 7.71
CA LYS A 30 -8.12 3.05 9.06
C LYS A 30 -9.03 1.85 9.36
N ARG A 31 -10.02 1.53 8.52
CA ARG A 31 -11.00 0.45 8.76
C ARG A 31 -10.59 -0.89 8.13
N ALA A 32 -9.87 -0.86 7.01
CA ALA A 32 -9.42 -2.08 6.32
C ALA A 32 -8.27 -2.82 7.03
N HIS A 33 -7.58 -2.18 7.99
CA HIS A 33 -6.31 -2.64 8.53
C HIS A 33 -6.36 -3.59 9.75
N HIS A 34 -7.51 -4.21 10.08
CA HIS A 34 -7.56 -5.16 11.21
C HIS A 34 -6.68 -6.41 11.03
N ASN A 35 -6.21 -6.73 9.81
CA ASN A 35 -5.38 -7.90 9.53
C ASN A 35 -3.95 -7.58 9.06
N LEU A 36 -3.56 -6.31 8.97
CA LEU A 36 -2.24 -5.85 8.50
C LEU A 36 -1.71 -4.77 9.45
N LEU A 37 -1.42 -5.17 10.69
CA LEU A 37 -0.94 -4.28 11.77
C LEU A 37 0.46 -3.66 11.52
N GLU A 38 1.14 -3.98 10.43
CA GLU A 38 2.50 -3.53 10.14
C GLU A 38 2.62 -2.44 9.07
N ASP A 39 1.57 -2.24 8.26
CA ASP A 39 1.67 -1.31 7.12
C ASP A 39 1.45 0.14 7.60
N PRO A 40 2.29 1.10 7.17
CA PRO A 40 2.28 2.46 7.72
C PRO A 40 0.96 3.17 7.40
N LEU A 41 0.37 3.85 8.38
CA LEU A 41 -0.83 4.68 8.19
C LEU A 41 -0.45 6.15 8.22
N GLN A 42 -1.12 6.97 7.43
CA GLN A 42 -0.92 8.41 7.49
C GLN A 42 -1.97 9.08 8.38
N SER A 43 -1.56 10.17 9.03
CA SER A 43 -2.45 11.02 9.84
C SER A 43 -2.78 12.35 9.15
N ASP A 44 -2.04 12.71 8.12
CA ASP A 44 -2.25 13.91 7.31
C ASP A 44 -3.02 13.60 6.00
N GLY A 45 -3.44 14.66 5.30
CA GLY A 45 -4.25 14.56 4.08
C GLY A 45 -3.49 14.64 2.77
N TYR A 46 -2.15 14.71 2.77
CA TYR A 46 -1.37 15.05 1.56
C TYR A 46 -0.21 14.10 1.26
N ASN A 47 0.19 13.24 2.21
CA ASN A 47 1.31 12.32 2.02
C ASN A 47 0.91 10.96 1.40
N CYS A 48 -0.32 10.76 0.93
CA CYS A 48 -0.80 9.48 0.39
C CYS A 48 0.09 8.90 -0.72
N GLY A 49 0.61 9.75 -1.60
CA GLY A 49 1.58 9.32 -2.62
C GLY A 49 2.87 8.75 -2.02
N LEU A 50 3.42 9.36 -0.96
CA LEU A 50 4.64 8.91 -0.30
C LEU A 50 4.44 7.55 0.38
N PHE A 51 3.33 7.39 1.10
CA PHE A 51 2.98 6.16 1.79
C PHE A 51 2.76 5.00 0.80
N VAL A 52 2.06 5.26 -0.32
CA VAL A 52 1.87 4.31 -1.42
C VAL A 52 3.20 3.87 -2.03
N CYS A 53 4.11 4.82 -2.28
CA CYS A 53 5.44 4.52 -2.81
C CYS A 53 6.27 3.68 -1.83
N LEU A 54 6.25 4.03 -0.53
CA LEU A 54 6.95 3.28 0.52
C LEU A 54 6.42 1.83 0.60
N PHE A 55 5.10 1.65 0.70
CA PHE A 55 4.50 0.33 0.72
C PHE A 55 4.86 -0.50 -0.52
N PHE A 56 4.74 0.10 -1.71
CA PHE A 56 5.09 -0.56 -2.96
C PHE A 56 6.55 -1.01 -2.98
N TRP A 57 7.47 -0.11 -2.60
CA TRP A 57 8.90 -0.41 -2.55
C TRP A 57 9.24 -1.51 -1.54
N CYS A 58 8.67 -1.45 -0.33
CA CYS A 58 8.87 -2.48 0.68
C CYS A 58 8.43 -3.86 0.19
N ARG A 59 7.32 -3.95 -0.55
CA ARG A 59 6.85 -5.23 -1.11
C ARG A 59 7.72 -5.71 -2.27
N LEU A 60 8.23 -4.82 -3.12
CA LEU A 60 9.20 -5.19 -4.16
C LEU A 60 10.53 -5.67 -3.58
N ALA A 61 11.07 -4.95 -2.60
CA ALA A 61 12.32 -5.31 -1.94
C ALA A 61 12.22 -6.70 -1.25
N ARG A 62 11.07 -7.02 -0.65
CA ARG A 62 10.80 -8.34 -0.07
C ARG A 62 10.62 -9.44 -1.12
N ALA A 63 10.15 -9.10 -2.33
CA ALA A 63 10.01 -10.04 -3.44
C ALA A 63 11.34 -10.35 -4.17
N GLN A 64 12.40 -9.55 -3.97
CA GLN A 64 13.72 -9.79 -4.57
C GLN A 64 14.61 -10.74 -3.75
N VAL A 65 14.19 -11.12 -2.54
CA VAL A 65 14.98 -11.97 -1.61
C VAL A 65 14.44 -13.42 -1.56
N SER A 66 13.51 -13.80 -2.45
CA SER A 66 12.93 -15.16 -2.51
C SER A 66 13.40 -15.94 -3.73
#